data_AF-A0A9Y2ICT6-F1
#
_entry.id   AF-A0A9Y2ICT6-F1
#
_cell.length_a   1.000
_cell.length_b   1.000
_cell.length_c   1.000
_cell.angle_alpha   90.00
_cell.angle_beta   90.00
_cell.angle_gamma   90.00
#
_symmetry.space_group_name_H-M   'P 1'
#
loop_
_entity.id
_entity.type
_entity.pdbx_description
1 polymer ?
#
loop_
_entity_poly.entity_id
_entity_poly.type
_entity_poly.pdbx_seq_one_letter_code
_entity_poly.pdbx_strand_id
1 'polypeptide(L)'
;MSDEVTHDPLGDRYGLVGVRDLSEYAEALTRLVERGRQERWVAMLSEAEAYAAAELLGQFAQLDPSGELNRLAASLASRLYSRLGA
;
A
#
# COMPACT_ATOMS: atom_id res chain seq x y z
N MET A 1 -26.66 14.31 -17.79
CA MET A 1 -25.34 13.91 -17.28
C MET A 1 -25.38 14.09 -15.78
N SER A 2 -25.13 13.05 -14.98
CA SER A 2 -24.51 13.17 -13.64
C SER A 2 -24.38 11.81 -12.97
N ASP A 3 -23.12 11.51 -12.67
CA ASP A 3 -22.59 10.62 -11.65
C ASP A 3 -23.01 9.14 -11.71
N GLU A 4 -22.40 8.44 -12.66
CA GLU A 4 -22.05 7.04 -12.47
C GLU A 4 -21.04 6.99 -11.32
N VAL A 5 -21.53 6.78 -10.09
CA VAL A 5 -20.68 6.50 -8.93
C VAL A 5 -19.92 5.23 -9.28
N THR A 6 -18.67 5.39 -9.71
CA THR A 6 -17.76 4.28 -9.95
C THR A 6 -17.59 3.57 -8.62
N HIS A 7 -18.38 2.52 -8.42
CA HIS A 7 -18.30 1.66 -7.26
C HIS A 7 -16.93 1.01 -7.30
N ASP A 8 -16.00 1.49 -6.47
CA ASP A 8 -14.66 0.92 -6.33
C ASP A 8 -14.79 -0.37 -5.50
N PRO A 9 -14.91 -1.54 -6.16
CA PRO A 9 -15.21 -2.78 -5.46
C PRO A 9 -13.99 -3.26 -4.66
N LEU A 10 -12.79 -2.76 -4.99
CA LEU A 10 -11.56 -3.01 -4.25
C LEU A 10 -11.51 -2.12 -3.01
N GLY A 11 -11.87 -0.85 -3.16
CA GLY A 11 -12.01 0.08 -2.03
C GLY A 11 -12.96 -0.46 -0.96
N ASP A 12 -14.14 -0.96 -1.35
CA ASP A 12 -15.10 -1.55 -0.40
C ASP A 12 -14.56 -2.84 0.24
N ARG A 13 -13.95 -3.73 -0.55
CA ARG A 13 -13.37 -4.99 -0.06
C ARG A 13 -12.26 -4.77 0.97
N TYR A 14 -11.47 -3.73 0.79
CA TYR A 14 -10.32 -3.42 1.64
C TYR A 14 -10.58 -2.32 2.66
N GLY A 15 -11.83 -1.84 2.78
CA GLY A 15 -12.24 -0.87 3.79
C GLY A 15 -11.67 0.54 3.57
N LEU A 16 -11.38 0.90 2.31
CA LEU A 16 -10.90 2.22 1.90
C LEU A 16 -12.04 3.17 1.50
N VAL A 17 -13.26 2.67 1.35
CA VAL A 17 -14.44 3.50 1.06
C VAL A 17 -14.91 4.22 2.32
N GLY A 18 -15.16 5.53 2.19
CA GLY A 18 -15.68 6.38 3.26
C GLY A 18 -14.61 6.99 4.18
N VAL A 19 -13.32 6.71 3.91
CA VAL A 19 -12.18 7.33 4.60
C VAL A 19 -12.19 8.84 4.34
N ARG A 20 -12.17 9.64 5.41
CA ARG A 20 -12.45 11.08 5.32
C ARG A 20 -11.19 11.93 5.20
N ASP A 21 -10.06 11.41 5.64
CA ASP A 21 -8.78 12.11 5.63
C ASP A 21 -7.56 11.20 5.46
N LEU A 22 -6.40 11.83 5.30
CA LEU A 22 -5.12 11.16 5.02
C LEU A 22 -4.67 10.24 6.18
N SER A 23 -5.03 10.58 7.42
CA SER A 23 -4.64 9.82 8.61
C SER A 23 -5.46 8.54 8.72
N GLU A 24 -6.78 8.63 8.54
CA GLU A 24 -7.66 7.46 8.46
C GLU A 24 -7.26 6.55 7.29
N TYR A 25 -6.84 7.13 6.17
CA TYR A 25 -6.37 6.37 5.00
C TYR A 25 -5.07 5.61 5.28
N ALA A 26 -4.10 6.28 5.92
CA ALA A 26 -2.85 5.65 6.32
C ALA A 26 -3.08 4.50 7.32
N GLU A 27 -4.03 4.66 8.25
CA GLU A 27 -4.39 3.62 9.20
C GLU A 27 -5.05 2.41 8.53
N ALA A 28 -6.00 2.66 7.60
CA ALA A 28 -6.64 1.60 6.83
C ALA A 28 -5.63 0.80 5.99
N LEU A 29 -4.69 1.49 5.32
CA LEU A 29 -3.59 0.84 4.59
C LEU A 29 -2.67 0.04 5.53
N THR A 30 -2.37 0.54 6.72
CA THR A 30 -1.56 -0.18 7.71
C THR A 30 -2.21 -1.50 8.09
N ARG A 31 -3.51 -1.48 8.42
CA ARG A 31 -4.28 -2.68 8.75
C ARG A 31 -4.34 -3.67 7.59
N LEU A 32 -4.46 -3.18 6.35
CA LEU A 32 -4.45 -4.02 5.16
C LEU A 32 -3.11 -4.74 4.97
N VAL A 33 -2.00 -4.04 5.20
CA VAL A 33 -0.65 -4.62 5.14
C VAL A 33 -0.44 -5.67 6.23
N GLU A 34 -0.94 -5.42 7.44
CA GLU A 34 -0.90 -6.39 8.54
C GLU A 34 -1.75 -7.63 8.25
N ARG A 35 -2.95 -7.44 7.69
CA ARG A 35 -3.83 -8.51 7.26
C ARG A 35 -3.17 -9.38 6.17
N GLY A 36 -2.55 -8.75 5.16
CA GLY A 36 -1.81 -9.46 4.12
C GLY A 36 -0.65 -10.32 4.66
N ARG A 37 -0.02 -9.92 5.78
CA ARG A 37 1.00 -10.75 6.47
C ARG A 37 0.40 -12.01 7.09
N GLN A 38 -0.80 -11.91 7.63
CA GLN A 38 -1.50 -13.03 8.27
C GLN A 38 -2.08 -14.00 7.23
N GLU A 39 -2.53 -13.48 6.09
CA GLU A 39 -3.24 -14.27 5.08
C GLU A 39 -2.32 -15.11 4.18
N ARG A 40 -1.01 -14.78 4.05
CA ARG A 40 0.11 -15.53 3.41
C ARG A 40 -0.21 -16.45 2.20
N TRP A 41 -1.28 -16.21 1.45
CA TRP A 41 -1.72 -17.06 0.36
C TRP A 41 -2.07 -16.19 -0.86
N VAL A 42 -1.32 -16.41 -1.97
CA VAL A 42 -1.80 -16.37 -3.37
C VAL A 42 -1.43 -15.19 -4.29
N ALA A 43 -0.61 -14.21 -3.92
CA ALA A 43 -0.01 -13.32 -4.94
C ALA A 43 1.48 -13.07 -4.68
N MET A 44 2.34 -13.87 -5.33
CA MET A 44 3.76 -13.57 -5.40
C MET A 44 4.01 -12.67 -6.61
N LEU A 45 4.36 -11.41 -6.37
CA LEU A 45 5.03 -10.58 -7.35
C LEU A 45 6.29 -11.32 -7.85
N SER A 46 6.61 -11.19 -9.14
CA SER A 46 7.93 -11.59 -9.62
C SER A 46 9.02 -10.76 -8.93
N GLU A 47 10.26 -11.25 -8.95
CA GLU A 47 11.40 -10.56 -8.36
C GLU A 47 11.57 -9.13 -8.89
N ALA A 48 11.42 -8.97 -10.22
CA ALA A 48 11.51 -7.68 -10.89
C ALA A 48 10.35 -6.72 -10.51
N GLU A 49 9.12 -7.23 -10.41
CA GLU A 49 7.96 -6.43 -10.01
C GLU A 49 8.06 -6.00 -8.54
N ALA A 50 8.54 -6.88 -7.67
CA ALA A 50 8.77 -6.56 -6.26
C ALA A 50 9.88 -5.52 -6.11
N TYR A 51 10.97 -5.61 -6.89
CA TYR A 51 12.05 -4.61 -6.87
C TYR A 51 11.56 -3.25 -7.38
N ALA A 52 10.85 -3.22 -8.51
CA ALA A 52 10.30 -1.99 -9.07
C ALA A 52 9.29 -1.33 -8.12
N ALA A 53 8.43 -2.12 -7.47
CA ALA A 53 7.51 -1.61 -6.45
C ALA A 53 8.27 -1.02 -5.24
N ALA A 54 9.35 -1.67 -4.81
CA ALA A 54 10.18 -1.16 -3.72
C ALA A 54 10.84 0.19 -4.05
N GLU A 55 11.43 0.30 -5.24
CA GLU A 55 12.04 1.55 -5.73
C GLU A 55 11.04 2.70 -5.78
N LEU A 56 9.86 2.47 -6.38
CA LEU A 56 8.82 3.49 -6.50
C LEU A 56 8.31 3.95 -5.13
N LEU A 57 8.10 3.02 -4.20
CA LEU A 57 7.68 3.32 -2.83
C LEU A 57 8.77 4.08 -2.05
N GLY A 58 10.05 3.72 -2.25
CA GLY A 58 11.19 4.40 -1.65
C GLY A 58 11.35 5.85 -2.16
N GLN A 59 11.17 6.07 -3.47
CA GLN A 59 11.19 7.40 -4.06
C GLN A 59 10.00 8.25 -3.58
N PHE A 60 8.80 7.67 -3.53
CA PHE A 60 7.63 8.35 -3.00
C PHE A 60 7.84 8.77 -1.54
N ALA A 61 8.44 7.91 -0.72
CA ALA A 61 8.74 8.21 0.66
C ALA A 61 9.72 9.40 0.85
N GLN A 62 10.60 9.64 -0.11
CA GLN A 62 11.58 10.74 -0.06
C GLN A 62 10.95 12.11 -0.36
N LEU A 63 9.77 12.17 -0.99
CA LEU A 63 9.11 13.43 -1.33
C LEU A 63 8.68 14.22 -0.09
N ASP A 64 8.21 13.52 0.94
CA ASP A 64 7.95 14.07 2.28
C ASP A 64 8.16 12.95 3.33
N PRO A 65 9.35 12.83 3.91
CA PRO A 65 9.67 11.75 4.86
C PRO A 65 8.84 11.77 6.15
N SER A 66 8.17 12.89 6.44
CA SER A 66 7.36 13.06 7.66
C SER A 66 5.89 12.68 7.47
N GLY A 67 5.41 12.63 6.24
CA GLY A 67 4.04 12.22 5.91
C GLY A 67 3.79 10.75 6.25
N GLU A 68 2.67 10.46 6.91
CA GLU A 68 2.33 9.10 7.37
C GLU A 68 2.25 8.09 6.21
N LEU A 69 1.72 8.48 5.05
CA LEU A 69 1.71 7.64 3.84
C LEU A 69 3.11 7.35 3.30
N ASN A 70 4.02 8.31 3.42
CA ASN A 70 5.38 8.20 2.93
C ASN A 70 6.20 7.29 3.86
N ARG A 71 5.94 7.33 5.17
CA ARG A 71 6.50 6.37 6.14
C ARG A 71 5.98 4.95 5.91
N LEU A 72 4.71 4.80 5.53
CA LEU A 72 4.14 3.52 5.13
C LEU A 72 4.79 2.99 3.84
N ALA A 73 4.99 3.86 2.84
CA ALA A 73 5.68 3.53 1.61
C ALA A 73 7.13 3.08 1.86
N ALA A 74 7.90 3.81 2.68
CA ALA A 74 9.25 3.42 3.08
C ALA A 74 9.27 2.03 3.76
N SER A 75 8.30 1.78 4.65
CA SER A 75 8.18 0.50 5.35
C SER A 75 7.87 -0.67 4.41
N LEU A 76 7.07 -0.44 3.37
CA LEU A 76 6.77 -1.43 2.34
C LEU A 76 7.95 -1.68 1.41
N ALA A 77 8.62 -0.61 0.97
CA ALA A 77 9.84 -0.70 0.16
C ALA A 77 10.91 -1.55 0.86
N SER A 78 11.21 -1.23 2.12
CA SER A 78 12.19 -1.97 2.92
C SER A 78 11.86 -3.46 3.00
N ARG A 79 10.58 -3.82 3.19
CA ARG A 79 10.15 -5.23 3.24
C ARG A 79 10.31 -5.95 1.91
N LEU A 80 9.99 -5.28 0.81
CA LEU A 80 10.18 -5.84 -0.53
C LEU A 80 11.67 -6.09 -0.78
N TYR A 81 12.54 -5.13 -0.50
CA TYR A 81 14.00 -5.35 -0.60
C TYR A 81 14.49 -6.49 0.30
N SER A 82 14.04 -6.57 1.56
CA SER A 82 14.43 -7.68 2.45
C SER A 82 13.99 -9.05 1.95
N ARG A 83 12.88 -9.13 1.19
CA ARG A 83 12.40 -10.37 0.60
C ARG A 83 13.20 -10.78 -0.65
N LEU A 84 13.79 -9.81 -1.36
CA LEU A 84 14.58 -10.04 -2.57
C LEU A 84 16.03 -10.44 -2.26
N GLY A 85 16.55 -10.05 -1.10
CA GLY A 85 17.92 -10.35 -0.65
C GLY A 85 18.05 -11.48 0.37
N ALA A 86 17.02 -12.31 0.56
CA ALA A 86 16.99 -13.44 1.50
C ALA A 86 17.11 -14.80 0.80
#